data_AF-A0A316W1D2-F1
#
_entry.id   AF-A0A316W1D2-F1
#
_cell.length_a   1.000
_cell.length_b   1.000
_cell.length_c   1.000
_cell.angle_alpha   90.00
_cell.angle_beta   90.00
_cell.angle_gamma   90.00
#
_symmetry.space_group_name_H-M   'P 1'
#
loop_
_entity.id
_entity.type
_entity.pdbx_description
1 polymer ?
#
loop_
_entity_poly.entity_id
_entity_poly.type
_entity_poly.pdbx_seq_one_letter_code
_entity_poly.pdbx_strand_id
1 'polypeptide(L)'
;MRVTLLALLPLAMVIASSSKVNALNMGDLTQEDMEILDARNHWFERDLYAERRSVPSGPTSTSVSVVPRPTGTSAPGTGCTKSADCGTGNCERGVCKPVVSTGAQCYKNANCASFNCTNGKCVPVKGQGVKGETCNASDQCTAGSFCEYSKCNVKVASGGVCYKDVGCTSGNCVNKTCIEPASVSRGGRCTKTLQCKTNSYCGTNNRCAAKANKGGACYKTEGCAAGLTCRKKKCRA
;
A
#
# COMPACT_ATOMS: atom_id res chain seq x y z
N MET A 1 -7.16 -24.05 -66.76
CA MET A 1 -6.39 -23.17 -65.86
C MET A 1 -7.12 -23.14 -64.53
N ARG A 2 -6.44 -23.59 -63.47
CA ARG A 2 -6.99 -23.73 -62.11
C ARG A 2 -6.86 -22.39 -61.37
N VAL A 3 -7.94 -21.88 -60.80
CA VAL A 3 -7.88 -21.04 -59.59
C VAL A 3 -9.05 -21.44 -58.71
N THR A 4 -8.71 -22.00 -57.56
CA THR A 4 -9.63 -22.57 -56.58
C THR A 4 -9.92 -21.55 -55.49
N LEU A 5 -11.21 -21.26 -55.30
CA LEU A 5 -11.94 -20.96 -54.06
C LEU A 5 -11.16 -20.34 -52.87
N LEU A 6 -11.42 -19.05 -52.57
CA LEU A 6 -11.11 -18.41 -51.28
C LEU A 6 -12.42 -18.23 -50.49
N ALA A 7 -12.58 -19.00 -49.42
CA ALA A 7 -13.67 -18.91 -48.47
C ALA A 7 -13.33 -17.96 -47.32
N LEU A 8 -14.30 -17.11 -46.97
CA LEU A 8 -14.33 -16.24 -45.79
C LEU A 8 -14.72 -17.05 -44.55
N LEU A 9 -14.01 -16.86 -43.42
CA LEU A 9 -14.50 -17.06 -42.04
C LEU A 9 -13.55 -16.37 -41.01
N PRO A 10 -14.03 -16.07 -39.78
CA PRO A 10 -13.64 -14.90 -38.97
C PRO A 10 -12.48 -15.15 -37.98
N LEU A 11 -11.78 -14.05 -37.63
CA LEU A 11 -10.82 -14.02 -36.52
C LEU A 11 -11.53 -14.17 -35.17
N ALA A 12 -11.50 -15.38 -34.62
CA ALA A 12 -11.63 -15.61 -33.19
C ALA A 12 -10.25 -15.48 -32.53
N MET A 13 -10.15 -14.61 -31.52
CA MET A 13 -9.03 -14.57 -30.58
C MET A 13 -8.90 -15.92 -29.88
N VAL A 14 -7.77 -16.59 -30.10
CA VAL A 14 -7.30 -17.68 -29.23
C VAL A 14 -6.09 -17.15 -28.47
N ILE A 15 -6.24 -17.03 -27.15
CA ILE A 15 -5.16 -16.79 -26.21
C ILE A 15 -4.38 -18.09 -26.11
N ALA A 16 -3.22 -18.17 -26.76
CA ALA A 16 -2.26 -19.25 -26.58
C ALA A 16 -1.08 -18.73 -25.75
N SER A 17 -1.10 -19.03 -24.46
CA SER A 17 0.06 -19.03 -23.57
C SER A 17 1.07 -20.03 -24.12
N SER A 18 2.22 -19.56 -24.62
CA SER A 18 3.34 -20.42 -25.00
C SER A 18 4.53 -20.13 -24.10
N SER A 19 4.70 -21.04 -23.16
CA SER A 19 5.91 -21.32 -22.41
C SER A 19 7.11 -21.47 -23.33
N LYS A 20 8.10 -20.58 -23.17
CA LYS A 20 9.51 -20.88 -23.50
C LYS A 20 10.35 -20.48 -22.30
N VAL A 21 10.34 -21.36 -21.29
CA VAL A 21 11.43 -21.41 -20.33
C VAL A 21 12.53 -22.19 -21.03
N ASN A 22 13.64 -21.53 -21.34
CA ASN A 22 14.84 -22.20 -21.79
C ASN A 22 15.21 -23.25 -20.74
N ALA A 23 15.28 -24.51 -21.15
CA ALA A 23 15.86 -25.58 -20.37
C ALA A 23 17.35 -25.26 -20.15
N LEU A 24 17.67 -24.76 -18.95
CA LEU A 24 19.03 -24.80 -18.45
C LEU A 24 19.26 -26.18 -17.82
N ASN A 25 20.38 -26.76 -18.23
CA ASN A 25 20.86 -28.11 -17.97
C ASN A 25 20.97 -28.36 -16.44
N MET A 26 20.23 -29.34 -15.91
CA MET A 26 20.19 -29.73 -14.48
C MET A 26 21.40 -30.61 -14.09
N GLY A 27 22.61 -30.22 -14.51
CA GLY A 27 23.83 -31.02 -14.31
C GLY A 27 24.88 -30.41 -13.37
N ASP A 28 24.85 -29.10 -13.12
CA ASP A 28 25.96 -28.38 -12.44
C ASP A 28 25.46 -27.39 -11.37
N LEU A 29 24.42 -27.75 -10.60
CA LEU A 29 24.00 -26.93 -9.46
C LEU A 29 24.67 -27.45 -8.20
N THR A 30 25.49 -26.59 -7.58
CA THR A 30 26.15 -26.91 -6.32
C THR A 30 25.14 -26.83 -5.17
N GLN A 31 25.46 -27.45 -4.03
CA GLN A 31 24.55 -27.48 -2.87
C GLN A 31 24.21 -26.06 -2.35
N GLU A 32 25.04 -25.06 -2.64
CA GLU A 32 24.78 -23.65 -2.33
C GLU A 32 23.73 -23.01 -3.27
N ASP A 33 23.58 -23.49 -4.51
CA ASP A 33 22.59 -22.97 -5.47
C ASP A 33 21.16 -23.47 -5.16
N MET A 34 21.04 -24.63 -4.52
CA MET A 34 19.78 -25.20 -4.05
C MET A 34 19.20 -24.41 -2.86
N GLU A 35 20.04 -23.85 -1.98
CA GLU A 35 19.58 -23.03 -0.84
C GLU A 35 19.05 -21.65 -1.26
N ILE A 36 19.56 -21.08 -2.36
CA ILE A 36 19.10 -19.78 -2.89
C ILE A 36 17.72 -19.89 -3.56
N LEU A 37 17.41 -21.03 -4.19
CA LEU A 37 16.07 -21.29 -4.73
C LEU A 37 15.04 -21.53 -3.61
N ASP A 38 15.44 -22.19 -2.52
CA ASP A 38 14.56 -22.47 -1.38
C ASP A 38 14.23 -21.20 -0.58
N ALA A 39 15.19 -20.27 -0.45
CA ALA A 39 14.96 -18.97 0.19
C ALA A 39 14.04 -18.02 -0.61
N ARG A 40 13.96 -18.16 -1.94
CA ARG A 40 13.01 -17.41 -2.78
C ARG A 40 11.57 -17.93 -2.67
N ASN A 41 11.39 -19.22 -2.43
CA ASN A 41 10.05 -19.82 -2.25
C ASN A 41 9.48 -19.58 -0.85
N HIS A 42 10.33 -19.45 0.18
CA HIS A 42 9.87 -19.19 1.55
C HIS A 42 9.24 -17.80 1.79
N TRP A 43 9.50 -16.81 0.92
CA TRP A 43 8.85 -15.49 0.99
C TRP A 43 7.55 -15.40 0.19
N PHE A 44 7.29 -16.34 -0.73
CA PHE A 44 6.05 -16.34 -1.52
C PHE A 44 4.96 -17.24 -0.91
N GLU A 45 5.32 -18.28 -0.15
CA GLU A 45 4.32 -19.15 0.50
C GLU A 45 3.79 -18.63 1.85
N ARG A 46 4.45 -17.63 2.46
CA ARG A 46 3.96 -17.03 3.72
C ARG A 46 2.70 -16.18 3.55
N ASP A 47 2.38 -15.74 2.34
CA ASP A 47 1.15 -15.00 2.06
C ASP A 47 -0.02 -15.89 1.61
N LEU A 48 0.22 -17.15 1.21
CA LEU A 48 -0.84 -18.06 0.74
C LEU A 48 -1.29 -19.12 1.77
N TYR A 49 -0.55 -19.31 2.88
CA TYR A 49 -0.92 -20.27 3.93
C TYR A 49 -1.69 -19.66 5.12
N ALA A 50 -1.91 -18.34 5.13
CA ALA A 50 -2.77 -17.68 6.11
C ALA A 50 -4.27 -17.81 5.81
N GLU A 51 -4.65 -18.38 4.65
CA GLU A 51 -6.05 -18.42 4.17
C GLU A 51 -6.67 -19.83 4.10
N ARG A 52 -6.05 -20.85 4.72
CA ARG A 52 -6.54 -22.23 4.56
C ARG A 52 -6.51 -23.16 5.78
N ARG A 53 -6.90 -22.67 6.97
CA ARG A 53 -7.43 -23.56 8.02
C ARG A 53 -8.65 -22.99 8.75
N SER A 54 -9.69 -23.82 8.76
CA SER A 54 -10.83 -23.84 9.68
C SER A 54 -12.02 -22.94 9.32
N VAL A 55 -12.85 -23.41 8.38
CA VAL A 55 -14.28 -23.10 8.37
C VAL A 55 -14.99 -24.24 9.13
N PRO A 56 -15.47 -24.03 10.37
CA PRO A 56 -16.60 -24.80 10.87
C PRO A 56 -17.85 -24.22 10.21
N SER A 57 -18.53 -25.03 9.41
CA SER A 57 -19.90 -24.79 8.97
C SER A 57 -20.82 -24.77 10.18
N GLY A 58 -21.08 -23.58 10.70
CA GLY A 58 -22.18 -23.25 11.60
C GLY A 58 -22.79 -21.91 11.14
N PRO A 59 -24.10 -21.70 11.28
CA PRO A 59 -24.73 -20.43 10.92
C PRO A 59 -24.35 -19.39 11.97
N THR A 60 -23.17 -18.81 11.87
CA THR A 60 -22.83 -17.62 12.65
C THR A 60 -23.46 -16.44 11.92
N SER A 61 -24.57 -15.94 12.47
CA SER A 61 -25.16 -14.65 12.11
C SER A 61 -24.07 -13.58 12.10
N THR A 62 -23.51 -13.30 10.92
CA THR A 62 -22.90 -12.00 10.64
C THR A 62 -24.03 -10.99 10.73
N SER A 63 -24.18 -10.37 11.89
CA SER A 63 -24.78 -9.06 12.00
C SER A 63 -23.92 -8.11 11.17
N VAL A 64 -24.18 -8.05 9.87
CA VAL A 64 -24.01 -6.81 9.14
C VAL A 64 -24.71 -5.79 10.01
N SER A 65 -23.97 -4.88 10.65
CA SER A 65 -24.57 -3.68 11.22
C SER A 65 -25.10 -2.90 10.04
N VAL A 66 -26.28 -3.31 9.55
CA VAL A 66 -27.17 -2.46 8.80
C VAL A 66 -27.49 -1.38 9.82
N VAL A 67 -26.79 -0.25 9.72
CA VAL A 67 -27.13 0.94 10.50
C VAL A 67 -28.63 1.12 10.28
N PRO A 68 -29.47 1.09 11.33
CA PRO A 68 -30.90 1.23 11.15
C PRO A 68 -31.15 2.47 10.31
N ARG A 69 -31.75 2.27 9.13
CA ARG A 69 -32.19 3.38 8.29
C ARG A 69 -33.00 4.31 9.21
N PRO A 70 -32.70 5.62 9.24
CA PRO A 70 -33.43 6.55 10.09
C PRO A 70 -34.93 6.37 9.81
N THR A 71 -35.68 5.95 10.84
CA THR A 71 -37.14 5.79 10.79
C THR A 71 -37.86 7.10 11.09
N GLY A 72 -37.11 8.12 11.48
CA GLY A 72 -37.61 9.46 11.70
C GLY A 72 -38.13 10.10 10.42
N THR A 73 -39.05 11.04 10.58
CA THR A 73 -39.62 11.82 9.47
C THR A 73 -39.24 13.30 9.58
N SER A 74 -38.56 13.70 10.66
CA SER A 74 -38.24 15.10 10.93
C SER A 74 -37.19 15.61 9.95
N ALA A 75 -37.48 16.75 9.32
CA ALA A 75 -36.61 17.37 8.33
C ALA A 75 -35.35 17.99 8.97
N PRO A 76 -34.27 18.23 8.20
CA PRO A 76 -33.16 19.04 8.69
C PRO A 76 -33.62 20.39 9.24
N GLY A 77 -33.03 20.83 10.35
CA GLY A 77 -33.38 22.08 11.04
C GLY A 77 -34.50 21.97 12.06
N THR A 78 -35.23 20.86 12.13
CA THR A 78 -36.27 20.66 13.15
C THR A 78 -35.70 20.21 14.49
N GLY A 79 -36.46 20.42 15.56
CA GLY A 79 -36.14 19.89 16.88
C GLY A 79 -36.07 18.36 16.90
N CYS A 80 -35.20 17.81 17.74
CA CYS A 80 -35.05 16.38 17.95
C CYS A 80 -34.50 16.08 19.35
N THR A 81 -34.70 14.84 19.81
CA THR A 81 -34.15 14.35 21.08
C THR A 81 -33.11 13.26 20.86
N LYS A 82 -33.26 12.46 19.79
CA LYS A 82 -32.35 11.39 19.38
C LYS A 82 -32.19 11.35 17.86
N SER A 83 -31.09 10.77 17.37
CA SER A 83 -30.81 10.74 15.93
C SER A 83 -31.87 10.01 15.11
N ALA A 84 -32.56 9.03 15.72
CA ALA A 84 -33.64 8.30 15.07
C ALA A 84 -34.89 9.16 14.78
N ASP A 85 -35.01 10.34 15.40
CA ASP A 85 -36.12 11.27 15.14
C ASP A 85 -35.97 11.96 13.77
N CYS A 86 -34.74 12.06 13.26
CA CYS A 86 -34.42 12.74 12.02
C CYS A 86 -34.57 11.80 10.82
N GLY A 87 -35.16 12.27 9.73
CA GLY A 87 -35.28 11.47 8.50
C GLY A 87 -33.97 11.28 7.74
N THR A 88 -32.99 12.14 8.00
CA THR A 88 -31.60 11.97 7.54
C THR A 88 -30.64 12.46 8.62
N GLY A 89 -29.40 11.99 8.58
CA GLY A 89 -28.31 12.47 9.43
C GLY A 89 -28.49 12.13 10.91
N ASN A 90 -28.33 13.12 11.79
CA ASN A 90 -28.45 12.91 13.23
C ASN A 90 -28.95 14.15 13.99
N CYS A 91 -29.38 13.89 15.22
CA CYS A 91 -29.70 14.94 16.16
C CYS A 91 -28.40 15.52 16.74
N GLU A 92 -28.16 16.80 16.53
CA GLU A 92 -27.02 17.53 17.05
C GLU A 92 -27.52 18.77 17.80
N ARG A 93 -27.22 18.85 19.10
CA ARG A 93 -27.65 19.95 19.98
C ARG A 93 -29.16 20.22 19.90
N GLY A 94 -29.96 19.14 19.86
CA GLY A 94 -31.42 19.22 19.82
C GLY A 94 -32.01 19.56 18.45
N VAL A 95 -31.19 19.60 17.38
CA VAL A 95 -31.65 19.93 16.02
C VAL A 95 -31.19 18.86 15.03
N CYS A 96 -32.08 18.45 14.12
CA CYS A 96 -31.75 17.52 13.05
C CYS A 96 -30.75 18.16 12.07
N LYS A 97 -29.60 17.52 11.89
CA LYS A 97 -28.59 17.92 10.91
C LYS A 97 -28.62 16.96 9.72
N PRO A 98 -28.49 17.49 8.49
CA PRO A 98 -28.49 16.64 7.30
C PRO A 98 -27.22 15.80 7.20
N VAL A 99 -27.26 14.79 6.32
CA VAL A 99 -26.05 14.14 5.82
C VAL A 99 -25.32 15.10 4.88
N VAL A 100 -24.00 15.19 5.01
CA VAL A 100 -23.11 16.08 4.23
C VAL A 100 -22.02 15.28 3.51
N SER A 101 -21.45 15.88 2.47
CA SER A 101 -20.42 15.27 1.63
C SER A 101 -19.04 15.23 2.28
N THR A 102 -18.11 14.49 1.69
CA THR A 102 -16.69 14.47 2.06
C THR A 102 -16.11 15.89 2.18
N GLY A 103 -15.30 16.13 3.22
CA GLY A 103 -14.65 17.41 3.53
C GLY A 103 -15.47 18.38 4.38
N ALA A 104 -16.79 18.21 4.42
CA ALA A 104 -17.67 19.01 5.25
C ALA A 104 -17.46 18.72 6.75
N GLN A 105 -17.86 19.68 7.59
CA GLN A 105 -17.80 19.51 9.03
C GLN A 105 -18.81 18.45 9.51
N CYS A 106 -18.43 17.69 10.52
CA CYS A 106 -19.27 16.68 11.12
C CYS A 106 -19.02 16.58 12.63
N TYR A 107 -20.04 16.12 13.35
CA TYR A 107 -19.96 15.81 14.76
C TYR A 107 -19.97 14.31 15.01
N LYS A 108 -20.71 13.55 14.20
CA LYS A 108 -20.84 12.09 14.25
C LYS A 108 -20.73 11.49 12.85
N ASN A 109 -20.44 10.20 12.79
CA ASN A 109 -20.41 9.43 11.54
C ASN A 109 -21.70 9.56 10.73
N ALA A 110 -22.86 9.59 11.40
CA ALA A 110 -24.16 9.75 10.75
C ALA A 110 -24.33 11.09 10.01
N ASN A 111 -23.52 12.12 10.32
CA ASN A 111 -23.51 13.35 9.52
C ASN A 111 -22.92 13.13 8.13
N CYS A 112 -22.12 12.10 7.89
CA CYS A 112 -21.34 11.96 6.67
C CYS A 112 -21.98 10.97 5.71
N ALA A 113 -22.01 11.30 4.41
CA ALA A 113 -22.43 10.36 3.37
C ALA A 113 -21.55 9.09 3.36
N SER A 114 -20.28 9.23 3.73
CA SER A 114 -19.32 8.13 3.91
C SER A 114 -19.49 7.36 5.23
N PHE A 115 -20.36 7.82 6.13
CA PHE A 115 -20.45 7.35 7.52
C PHE A 115 -19.12 7.40 8.29
N ASN A 116 -18.20 8.27 7.88
CA ASN A 116 -16.88 8.39 8.48
C ASN A 116 -16.56 9.84 8.80
N CYS A 117 -16.77 10.22 10.06
CA CYS A 117 -16.43 11.52 10.61
C CYS A 117 -15.17 11.38 11.45
N THR A 118 -14.06 11.97 10.98
CA THR A 118 -12.79 11.94 11.72
C THR A 118 -12.19 13.34 11.79
N ASN A 119 -11.68 13.75 12.96
CA ASN A 119 -11.19 15.11 13.22
C ASN A 119 -12.21 16.20 12.80
N GLY A 120 -13.49 15.93 13.04
CA GLY A 120 -14.57 16.87 12.74
C GLY A 120 -14.81 17.11 11.24
N LYS A 121 -14.29 16.25 10.36
CA LYS A 121 -14.55 16.29 8.92
C LYS A 121 -14.99 14.93 8.39
N CYS A 122 -15.92 14.97 7.44
CA CYS A 122 -16.28 13.78 6.67
C CYS A 122 -15.10 13.38 5.79
N VAL A 123 -14.67 12.13 5.88
CA VAL A 123 -13.57 11.58 5.10
C VAL A 123 -14.03 10.33 4.34
N PRO A 124 -13.38 9.95 3.23
CA PRO A 124 -13.67 8.72 2.53
C PRO A 124 -13.48 7.52 3.46
N VAL A 125 -14.26 6.48 3.22
CA VAL A 125 -13.93 5.16 3.76
C VAL A 125 -12.66 4.64 3.10
N LYS A 126 -12.03 3.65 3.73
CA LYS A 126 -10.78 3.03 3.26
C LYS A 126 -10.85 2.66 1.78
N GLY A 127 -9.87 3.11 0.99
CA GLY A 127 -9.71 2.78 -0.42
C GLY A 127 -10.65 3.49 -1.40
N GLN A 128 -11.52 4.40 -0.95
CA GLN A 128 -12.51 5.05 -1.83
C GLN A 128 -12.19 6.51 -2.17
N GLY A 129 -11.24 7.12 -1.46
CA GLY A 129 -10.87 8.51 -1.62
C GLY A 129 -10.19 8.79 -2.95
N VAL A 130 -10.81 9.59 -3.81
CA VAL A 130 -10.23 9.97 -5.10
C VAL A 130 -9.39 11.24 -5.00
N LYS A 131 -8.58 11.54 -6.03
CA LYS A 131 -7.71 12.72 -6.06
C LYS A 131 -8.49 14.00 -5.71
N GLY A 132 -7.97 14.78 -4.76
CA GLY A 132 -8.56 16.03 -4.28
C GLY A 132 -9.61 15.88 -3.17
N GLU A 133 -10.05 14.66 -2.85
CA GLU A 133 -10.92 14.45 -1.70
C GLU A 133 -10.18 14.63 -0.38
N THR A 134 -10.91 15.08 0.64
CA THR A 134 -10.34 15.28 1.97
C THR A 134 -9.99 13.94 2.60
N CYS A 135 -8.77 13.79 3.09
CA CYS A 135 -8.34 12.59 3.80
C CYS A 135 -7.60 12.97 5.08
N ASN A 136 -7.48 12.01 5.99
CA ASN A 136 -6.59 12.11 7.15
C ASN A 136 -5.49 11.03 7.16
N ALA A 137 -5.67 9.98 6.36
CA ALA A 137 -4.79 8.83 6.29
C ALA A 137 -4.71 8.33 4.84
N SER A 138 -3.55 7.79 4.46
CA SER A 138 -3.30 7.40 3.06
C SER A 138 -4.10 6.18 2.62
N ASP A 139 -4.53 5.34 3.55
CA ASP A 139 -5.34 4.15 3.27
C ASP A 139 -6.80 4.50 2.93
N GLN A 140 -7.25 5.73 3.20
CA GLN A 140 -8.53 6.25 2.71
C GLN A 140 -8.54 6.45 1.21
N CYS A 141 -7.39 6.75 0.62
CA CYS A 141 -7.29 7.03 -0.80
C CYS A 141 -7.31 5.74 -1.63
N THR A 142 -7.77 5.84 -2.88
CA THR A 142 -7.75 4.74 -3.85
C THR A 142 -6.34 4.18 -4.04
N ALA A 143 -6.24 2.92 -4.47
CA ALA A 143 -4.95 2.30 -4.78
C ALA A 143 -4.09 3.19 -5.70
N GLY A 144 -2.79 3.26 -5.42
CA GLY A 144 -1.88 4.16 -6.14
C GLY A 144 -1.96 5.64 -5.73
N SER A 145 -2.78 6.00 -4.74
CA SER A 145 -2.84 7.33 -4.14
C SER A 145 -2.37 7.33 -2.68
N PHE A 146 -2.23 8.52 -2.10
CA PHE A 146 -1.83 8.75 -0.72
C PHE A 146 -2.43 10.05 -0.20
N CYS A 147 -2.42 10.25 1.12
CA CYS A 147 -2.93 11.47 1.72
C CYS A 147 -1.82 12.52 1.86
N GLU A 148 -1.94 13.61 1.12
CA GLU A 148 -1.00 14.72 1.08
C GLU A 148 -1.72 16.03 1.46
N TYR A 149 -1.24 16.74 2.48
CA TYR A 149 -1.87 17.99 2.95
C TYR A 149 -3.40 17.86 3.14
N SER A 150 -3.83 16.75 3.75
CA SER A 150 -5.25 16.41 3.97
C SER A 150 -6.08 16.21 2.70
N LYS A 151 -5.42 15.94 1.57
CA LYS A 151 -6.05 15.66 0.28
C LYS A 151 -5.48 14.40 -0.34
N CYS A 152 -6.33 13.56 -0.91
CA CYS A 152 -5.86 12.41 -1.65
C CYS A 152 -5.12 12.89 -2.90
N ASN A 153 -3.90 12.39 -3.12
CA ASN A 153 -3.08 12.69 -4.27
C ASN A 153 -2.49 11.41 -4.85
N VAL A 154 -2.17 11.43 -6.15
CA VAL A 154 -1.64 10.27 -6.86
C VAL A 154 -0.15 10.13 -6.57
N LYS A 155 0.31 8.90 -6.32
CA LYS A 155 1.74 8.62 -6.18
C LYS A 155 2.45 8.86 -7.51
N VAL A 156 3.62 9.46 -7.48
CA VAL A 156 4.40 9.75 -8.69
C VAL A 156 5.47 8.69 -8.91
N ALA A 157 5.79 8.45 -10.18
CA ALA A 157 6.87 7.55 -10.58
C ALA A 157 8.25 8.14 -10.26
N SER A 158 9.29 7.33 -10.40
CA SER A 158 10.68 7.78 -10.30
C SER A 158 10.97 8.96 -11.24
N GLY A 159 11.78 9.90 -10.77
CA GLY A 159 12.00 11.21 -11.40
C GLY A 159 10.98 12.28 -11.01
N GLY A 160 9.80 11.89 -10.50
CA GLY A 160 8.79 12.82 -10.00
C GLY A 160 9.21 13.55 -8.72
N VAL A 161 8.64 14.73 -8.48
CA VAL A 161 8.85 15.49 -7.25
C VAL A 161 8.11 14.82 -6.09
N CYS A 162 8.76 14.70 -4.95
CA CYS A 162 8.16 14.14 -3.74
C CYS A 162 8.50 14.94 -2.50
N TYR A 163 7.59 14.89 -1.53
CA TYR A 163 7.82 15.39 -0.18
C TYR A 163 8.17 14.26 0.81
N LYS A 164 7.54 13.08 0.64
CA LYS A 164 7.73 11.89 1.48
C LYS A 164 7.77 10.64 0.62
N ASP A 165 8.37 9.58 1.17
CA ASP A 165 8.44 8.25 0.56
C ASP A 165 7.09 7.72 0.05
N VAL A 166 6.02 7.92 0.84
CA VAL A 166 4.66 7.44 0.52
C VAL A 166 4.10 8.07 -0.77
N GLY A 167 4.61 9.24 -1.18
CA GLY A 167 4.22 9.90 -2.42
C GLY A 167 4.87 9.31 -3.66
N CYS A 168 5.84 8.40 -3.51
CA CYS A 168 6.49 7.71 -4.63
C CYS A 168 5.88 6.32 -4.83
N THR A 169 5.69 5.91 -6.08
CA THR A 169 5.31 4.51 -6.40
C THR A 169 6.36 3.53 -5.91
N SER A 170 7.64 3.92 -5.98
CA SER A 170 8.77 3.16 -5.46
C SER A 170 8.87 3.13 -3.93
N GLY A 171 8.11 3.97 -3.22
CA GLY A 171 8.25 4.19 -1.79
C GLY A 171 9.57 4.87 -1.38
N ASN A 172 10.30 5.51 -2.30
CA ASN A 172 11.61 6.12 -2.03
C ASN A 172 11.69 7.56 -2.53
N CYS A 173 11.73 8.50 -1.59
CA CYS A 173 11.90 9.93 -1.81
C CYS A 173 13.27 10.38 -1.30
N VAL A 174 14.16 10.77 -2.21
CA VAL A 174 15.50 11.24 -1.87
C VAL A 174 15.71 12.61 -2.51
N ASN A 175 16.13 13.58 -1.71
CA ASN A 175 16.40 14.94 -2.18
C ASN A 175 15.23 15.56 -2.97
N LYS A 176 13.99 15.33 -2.50
CA LYS A 176 12.73 15.77 -3.13
C LYS A 176 12.41 15.11 -4.47
N THR A 177 13.07 14.01 -4.82
CA THR A 177 12.82 13.27 -6.06
C THR A 177 12.55 11.80 -5.75
N CYS A 178 11.53 11.24 -6.40
CA CYS A 178 11.27 9.81 -6.35
C CYS A 178 12.37 9.06 -7.09
N ILE A 179 12.90 8.02 -6.47
CA ILE A 179 13.96 7.20 -7.05
C ILE A 179 13.57 5.73 -7.03
N GLU A 180 14.20 4.93 -7.88
CA GLU A 180 14.05 3.49 -7.81
C GLU A 180 14.68 2.91 -6.53
N PRO A 181 14.18 1.79 -6.00
CA PRO A 181 14.84 1.07 -4.92
C PRO A 181 16.27 0.68 -5.31
N ALA A 182 17.18 0.64 -4.35
CA ALA A 182 18.58 0.27 -4.53
C ALA A 182 19.31 0.99 -5.69
N SER A 183 18.94 2.24 -5.99
CA SER A 183 19.51 3.00 -7.12
C SER A 183 20.62 3.98 -6.72
N VAL A 184 20.70 4.37 -5.45
CA VAL A 184 21.67 5.37 -4.98
C VAL A 184 23.06 4.75 -4.87
N SER A 185 24.01 5.32 -5.61
CA SER A 185 25.41 4.93 -5.56
C SER A 185 26.09 5.42 -4.27
N ARG A 186 27.22 4.81 -3.91
CA ARG A 186 28.01 5.23 -2.74
C ARG A 186 28.35 6.73 -2.82
N GLY A 187 28.29 7.41 -1.68
CA GLY A 187 28.41 8.86 -1.56
C GLY A 187 27.12 9.64 -1.86
N GLY A 188 26.15 9.04 -2.55
CA GLY A 188 24.85 9.64 -2.81
C GLY A 188 24.01 9.80 -1.54
N ARG A 189 23.11 10.79 -1.52
CA ARG A 189 22.21 11.04 -0.39
C ARG A 189 21.23 9.89 -0.19
N CYS A 190 20.94 9.56 1.06
CA CYS A 190 19.94 8.58 1.43
C CYS A 190 19.30 8.96 2.77
N THR A 191 18.14 8.38 3.03
CA THR A 191 17.46 8.39 4.32
C THR A 191 17.29 6.98 4.88
N LYS A 192 17.42 5.95 4.03
CA LYS A 192 17.33 4.54 4.44
C LYS A 192 18.20 3.64 3.57
N THR A 193 18.64 2.53 4.15
CA THR A 193 19.55 1.56 3.52
C THR A 193 18.99 0.98 2.22
N LEU A 194 17.68 0.76 2.12
CA LEU A 194 17.05 0.18 0.92
C LEU A 194 17.17 1.07 -0.33
N GLN A 195 17.49 2.36 -0.18
CA GLN A 195 17.73 3.26 -1.31
C GLN A 195 19.10 3.03 -1.94
N CYS A 196 20.07 2.54 -1.15
CA CYS A 196 21.43 2.35 -1.59
C CYS A 196 21.58 1.07 -2.42
N LYS A 197 22.45 1.12 -3.43
CA LYS A 197 22.86 -0.08 -4.21
C LYS A 197 23.35 -1.21 -3.31
N THR A 198 23.32 -2.44 -3.84
CA THR A 198 23.78 -3.66 -3.17
C THR A 198 25.14 -3.48 -2.48
N ASN A 199 25.33 -4.15 -1.35
CA ASN A 199 26.52 -4.03 -0.50
C ASN A 199 26.83 -2.61 -0.01
N SER A 200 25.79 -1.78 0.09
CA SER A 200 25.85 -0.46 0.69
C SER A 200 24.74 -0.28 1.73
N TYR A 201 24.89 0.73 2.58
CA TYR A 201 23.91 1.09 3.60
C TYR A 201 23.84 2.61 3.75
N CYS A 202 22.76 3.11 4.35
CA CYS A 202 22.66 4.54 4.63
C CYS A 202 23.43 4.88 5.91
N GLY A 203 24.58 5.53 5.74
CA GLY A 203 25.48 5.90 6.82
C GLY A 203 24.94 7.01 7.72
N THR A 204 25.64 7.28 8.81
CA THR A 204 25.30 8.35 9.78
C THR A 204 25.38 9.75 9.19
N ASN A 205 26.06 9.91 8.04
CA ASN A 205 26.15 11.15 7.29
C ASN A 205 25.03 11.31 6.23
N ASN A 206 23.97 10.49 6.30
CA ASN A 206 22.88 10.46 5.31
C ASN A 206 23.40 10.22 3.88
N ARG A 207 24.45 9.43 3.76
CA ARG A 207 25.03 9.03 2.47
C ARG A 207 25.23 7.54 2.41
N CYS A 208 25.05 6.98 1.22
CA CYS A 208 25.29 5.57 0.99
C CYS A 208 26.79 5.26 1.18
N ALA A 209 27.10 4.31 2.04
CA ALA A 209 28.46 3.85 2.32
C ALA A 209 28.57 2.34 2.11
N ALA A 210 29.79 1.85 1.87
CA ALA A 210 30.02 0.41 1.76
C ALA A 210 29.78 -0.29 3.09
N LYS A 211 29.18 -1.48 3.07
CA LYS A 211 29.09 -2.33 4.26
C LYS A 211 30.48 -2.80 4.70
N ALA A 212 30.70 -2.85 6.00
CA ALA A 212 31.97 -3.24 6.60
C ALA A 212 32.05 -4.77 6.80
N ASN A 213 33.19 -5.35 6.42
CA ASN A 213 33.49 -6.76 6.65
C ASN A 213 33.76 -7.04 8.14
N LYS A 214 33.93 -8.31 8.51
CA LYS A 214 34.29 -8.74 9.88
C LYS A 214 35.52 -7.96 10.39
N GLY A 215 35.44 -7.45 11.62
CA GLY A 215 36.48 -6.58 12.22
C GLY A 215 36.46 -5.12 11.73
N GLY A 216 35.65 -4.79 10.72
CA GLY A 216 35.41 -3.43 10.26
C GLY A 216 34.66 -2.60 11.31
N ALA A 217 34.88 -1.29 11.29
CA ALA A 217 34.18 -0.37 12.18
C ALA A 217 32.69 -0.29 11.81
N CYS A 218 31.82 -0.21 12.81
CA CYS A 218 30.39 -0.08 12.61
C CYS A 218 29.75 0.79 13.68
N TYR A 219 28.62 1.38 13.30
CA TYR A 219 27.73 2.09 14.22
C TYR A 219 26.40 1.34 14.42
N LYS A 220 25.91 0.65 13.37
CA LYS A 220 24.72 -0.20 13.41
C LYS A 220 24.96 -1.48 12.60
N THR A 221 24.15 -2.50 12.85
CA THR A 221 24.24 -3.80 12.20
C THR A 221 24.04 -3.72 10.69
N GLU A 222 23.18 -2.81 10.19
CA GLU A 222 22.96 -2.61 8.76
C GLU A 222 24.22 -2.14 8.02
N GLY A 223 25.16 -1.55 8.74
CA GLY A 223 26.47 -1.15 8.23
C GLY A 223 27.47 -2.29 8.12
N CYS A 224 27.15 -3.49 8.61
CA CYS A 224 27.98 -4.68 8.48
C CYS A 224 27.56 -5.53 7.28
N ALA A 225 28.49 -6.32 6.75
CA ALA A 225 28.20 -7.32 5.72
C ALA A 225 27.16 -8.35 6.22
N ALA A 226 26.54 -9.08 5.29
CA ALA A 226 25.52 -10.08 5.63
C ALA A 226 26.05 -11.10 6.65
N GLY A 227 25.20 -11.50 7.59
CA GLY A 227 25.56 -12.43 8.67
C GLY A 227 26.40 -11.82 9.80
N LEU A 228 26.70 -10.52 9.78
CA LEU A 228 27.47 -9.86 10.83
C LEU A 228 26.59 -8.88 11.63
N THR A 229 26.84 -8.78 12.93
CA THR A 229 26.24 -7.81 13.85
C THR A 229 27.25 -6.78 14.33
N CYS A 230 26.78 -5.57 14.63
CA CYS A 230 27.65 -4.53 15.18
C CYS A 230 27.79 -4.67 16.70
N ARG A 231 28.95 -5.15 17.18
CA ARG A 231 29.22 -5.36 18.61
C ARG A 231 30.54 -4.70 19.01
N LYS A 232 30.50 -3.87 20.05
CA LYS A 232 31.66 -3.07 20.51
C LYS A 232 32.28 -2.25 19.36
N LYS A 233 31.43 -1.56 18.58
CA LYS A 233 31.80 -0.75 17.40
C LYS A 233 32.52 -1.51 16.28
N LYS A 234 32.39 -2.84 16.24
CA LYS A 234 33.04 -3.72 15.27
C LYS A 234 32.06 -4.75 14.71
N CYS A 235 32.15 -5.04 13.42
CA CYS A 235 31.35 -6.09 12.79
C CYS A 235 31.87 -7.47 13.22
N ARG A 236 30.97 -8.32 13.74
CA ARG A 236 31.28 -9.65 14.27
C ARG A 236 30.20 -10.64 13.84
N ALA A 237 30.55 -11.91 13.70
CA ALA A 237 29.55 -12.98 13.64
C ALA A 237 28.84 -13.09 14.99
#